data_AF-Q2TM91-F1
#
_entry.id   AF-Q2TM91-F1
#
_cell.length_a   1.000
_cell.length_b   1.000
_cell.length_c   1.000
_cell.angle_alpha   90.00
_cell.angle_beta   90.00
_cell.angle_gamma   90.00
#
_symmetry.space_group_name_H-M   'P 1'
#
loop_
_entity.id
_entity.type
_entity.pdbx_description
1 polymer ?
#
loop_
_entity_poly.entity_id
_entity_poly.type
_entity_poly.pdbx_seq_one_letter_code
_entity_poly.pdbx_strand_id
1 'polypeptide(L)'
;DICGYSTKKVHAILYRDGKNHLIKKDVPCETDQLSHVYTFIIRPDATYSILIDNVEKQTGSIYDEWDILPPKQIKDPEAKKPEDWDDKEYIPDPEDKKPEGYDDIPKEIPDSEAKKPEDWDDEEDGEWTAPTIPNPEYKGPWKQKKIKNPNYKGKWKAPMIDNPDFKDDLFIYAYDNLKYVGIELWQVKSGTLFDNVLICDDPEYAKKFAEETWEKLK
;
A
#
# COMPACT_ATOMS: atom_id res chain seq x y z
N ASP A 1 19.51 9.60 -9.63
CA ASP A 1 19.28 8.39 -10.42
C ASP A 1 18.13 8.62 -11.38
N ILE A 2 18.35 8.41 -12.67
CA ILE A 2 17.30 8.48 -13.68
C ILE A 2 17.44 7.27 -14.60
N CYS A 3 16.41 6.43 -14.68
CA CYS A 3 16.31 5.39 -15.70
C CYS A 3 14.87 5.32 -16.26
N GLY A 4 14.65 6.01 -17.38
CA GLY A 4 13.38 6.04 -18.13
C GLY A 4 12.36 7.06 -17.62
N TYR A 5 11.09 6.89 -17.99
CA TYR A 5 9.98 7.71 -17.51
C TYR A 5 9.56 7.38 -16.07
N SER A 6 9.88 6.18 -15.59
CA SER A 6 9.39 5.62 -14.33
C SER A 6 10.31 5.84 -13.12
N THR A 7 11.61 6.06 -13.34
CA THR A 7 12.59 6.09 -12.25
C THR A 7 13.39 7.38 -12.32
N LYS A 8 13.11 8.30 -11.40
CA LYS A 8 13.76 9.62 -11.26
C LYS A 8 13.86 9.96 -9.77
N LYS A 9 14.92 9.53 -9.11
CA LYS A 9 15.08 9.70 -7.67
C LYS A 9 16.52 9.92 -7.21
N VAL A 10 16.67 10.53 -6.04
CA VAL A 10 17.93 10.60 -5.31
C VAL A 10 18.07 9.33 -4.47
N HIS A 11 19.21 8.65 -4.60
CA HIS A 11 19.54 7.51 -3.74
C HIS A 11 20.24 8.01 -2.48
N ALA A 12 19.81 7.51 -1.33
CA ALA A 12 20.55 7.58 -0.09
C ALA A 12 20.59 6.16 0.50
N ILE A 13 21.75 5.51 0.36
CA ILE A 13 21.94 4.09 0.70
C ILE A 13 22.96 4.01 1.82
N LEU A 14 22.60 3.33 2.90
CA LEU A 14 23.47 3.11 4.05
C LEU A 14 23.90 1.65 4.09
N TYR A 15 25.20 1.40 4.23
CA TYR A 15 25.75 0.05 4.31
C TYR A 15 25.91 -0.36 5.77
N ARG A 16 25.25 -1.44 6.18
CA ARG A 16 25.37 -2.01 7.54
C ARG A 16 25.27 -3.52 7.47
N ASP A 17 26.09 -4.22 8.25
CA ASP A 17 26.05 -5.68 8.42
C ASP A 17 26.08 -6.48 7.11
N GLY A 18 26.93 -6.07 6.16
CA GLY A 18 27.06 -6.77 4.87
C GLY A 18 25.98 -6.44 3.85
N LYS A 19 25.08 -5.49 4.15
CA LYS A 19 23.92 -5.17 3.31
C LYS A 19 23.80 -3.68 3.03
N ASN A 20 23.41 -3.37 1.79
CA ASN A 20 22.99 -2.03 1.38
C ASN A 20 21.51 -1.85 1.75
N HIS A 21 21.22 -0.85 2.57
CA HIS A 21 19.87 -0.47 2.96
C HIS A 21 19.48 0.79 2.20
N LEU A 22 18.39 0.71 1.44
CA LEU A 22 17.85 1.85 0.69
C LEU A 22 16.96 2.68 1.61
N ILE A 23 16.97 4.01 1.42
CA ILE A 23 15.99 4.89 2.03
C ILE A 23 14.57 4.49 1.59
N LYS A 24 13.62 4.47 2.53
CA LYS A 24 12.23 4.10 2.28
C LYS A 24 11.48 5.12 1.44
N LYS A 25 11.71 6.41 1.71
CA LYS A 25 11.05 7.51 1.01
C LYS A 25 11.73 7.80 -0.31
N ASP A 26 10.94 7.89 -1.37
CA ASP A 26 11.41 8.37 -2.66
C ASP A 26 11.63 9.89 -2.61
N VAL A 27 12.85 10.31 -2.92
CA VAL A 27 13.22 11.72 -3.05
C VAL A 27 13.38 12.03 -4.53
N PRO A 28 12.61 12.97 -5.13
CA PRO A 28 12.74 13.29 -6.54
C PRO A 28 14.12 13.90 -6.82
N CYS A 29 14.68 13.61 -7.99
CA CYS A 29 15.89 14.29 -8.48
C CYS A 29 15.52 15.31 -9.56
N GLU A 30 16.41 16.28 -9.77
CA GLU A 30 16.26 17.26 -10.83
C GLU A 30 16.52 16.62 -12.21
N THR A 31 15.88 17.16 -13.25
CA THR A 31 15.84 16.51 -14.59
C THR A 31 16.08 17.45 -15.76
N ASP A 32 16.39 18.72 -15.48
CA ASP A 32 16.74 19.69 -16.52
C ASP A 32 18.22 19.59 -16.92
N GLN A 33 18.73 20.57 -17.66
CA GLN A 33 20.11 20.60 -18.17
C GLN A 33 21.04 21.53 -17.37
N LEU A 34 20.56 22.09 -16.27
CA LEU A 34 21.31 22.97 -15.39
C LEU A 34 22.15 22.14 -14.43
N SER A 35 23.19 22.77 -13.89
CA SER A 35 23.93 22.22 -12.75
C SER A 35 23.04 22.25 -11.51
N HIS A 36 23.06 21.18 -10.72
CA HIS A 36 22.38 21.10 -9.42
C HIS A 36 23.37 20.62 -8.35
N VAL A 37 23.17 21.06 -7.11
CA VAL A 37 23.97 20.62 -5.97
C VAL A 37 23.15 19.69 -5.08
N TYR A 38 23.75 18.57 -4.70
CA TYR A 38 23.14 17.57 -3.82
C TYR A 38 23.96 17.48 -2.54
N THR A 39 23.30 17.65 -1.39
CA THR A 39 23.95 17.62 -0.07
C THR A 39 23.27 16.56 0.79
N PHE A 40 24.07 15.66 1.37
CA PHE A 40 23.61 14.65 2.32
C PHE A 40 24.31 14.84 3.65
N ILE A 41 23.52 15.02 4.71
CA ILE A 41 24.00 15.30 6.06
C ILE A 41 23.53 14.16 6.96
N ILE A 42 24.44 13.56 7.71
CA ILE A 42 24.14 12.62 8.81
C ILE A 42 24.66 13.24 10.10
N ARG A 43 23.84 13.21 11.16
CA ARG A 43 24.14 13.82 12.47
C ARG A 43 24.34 12.76 13.56
N PRO A 44 25.07 13.08 14.65
CA PRO A 44 25.30 12.16 15.76
C PRO A 44 24.06 11.75 16.57
N ASP A 45 22.93 12.44 16.39
CA ASP A 45 21.63 12.08 16.96
C ASP A 45 20.85 11.09 16.08
N ALA A 46 21.52 10.48 15.09
CA ALA A 46 20.95 9.59 14.09
C ALA A 46 19.85 10.25 13.23
N THR A 47 19.88 11.57 13.08
CA THR A 47 19.08 12.28 12.09
C THR A 47 19.86 12.49 10.79
N TYR A 48 19.15 12.71 9.70
CA TYR A 48 19.75 13.05 8.41
C TYR A 48 18.96 14.17 7.72
N SER A 49 19.60 14.83 6.75
CA SER A 49 18.94 15.72 5.79
C SER A 49 19.48 15.47 4.38
N ILE A 50 18.59 15.51 3.39
CA ILE A 50 18.92 15.55 1.95
C ILE A 50 18.47 16.91 1.44
N LEU A 51 19.41 17.68 0.92
CA LEU A 51 19.16 18.97 0.30
C LEU A 51 19.47 18.86 -1.20
N ILE A 52 18.65 19.54 -2.00
CA ILE A 52 18.89 19.76 -3.41
C ILE A 52 18.85 21.27 -3.60
N ASP A 53 19.89 21.85 -4.20
CA ASP A 53 19.98 23.29 -4.46
C ASP A 53 19.86 24.12 -3.18
N ASN A 54 20.53 23.66 -2.10
CA ASN A 54 20.45 24.22 -0.74
C ASN A 54 19.03 24.25 -0.12
N VAL A 55 18.06 23.57 -0.72
CA VAL A 55 16.70 23.42 -0.18
C VAL A 55 16.53 22.03 0.40
N GLU A 56 16.11 21.94 1.67
CA GLU A 56 15.80 20.66 2.32
C GLU A 56 14.60 19.99 1.63
N LYS A 57 14.85 18.81 1.06
CA LYS A 57 13.83 17.99 0.39
C LYS A 57 13.36 16.82 1.26
N GLN A 58 14.24 16.35 2.15
CA GLN A 58 13.94 15.26 3.06
C GLN A 58 14.75 15.41 4.35
N THR A 59 14.12 15.07 5.47
CA THR A 59 14.75 14.99 6.79
C THR A 59 14.04 13.94 7.64
N GLY A 60 14.74 13.36 8.60
CA GLY A 60 14.17 12.35 9.48
C GLY A 60 15.21 11.61 10.30
N SER A 61 14.82 10.47 10.85
CA SER A 61 15.70 9.60 11.62
C SER A 61 16.14 8.39 10.79
N ILE A 62 17.39 7.97 10.97
CA ILE A 62 17.94 6.75 10.35
C ILE A 62 17.13 5.52 10.79
N TYR A 63 16.66 5.49 12.04
CA TYR A 63 15.85 4.40 12.59
C TYR A 63 14.54 4.17 11.84
N ASP A 64 13.92 5.24 11.36
CA ASP A 64 12.61 5.17 10.73
C ASP A 64 12.74 4.98 9.21
N GLU A 65 13.73 5.61 8.60
CA GLU A 65 13.83 5.77 7.14
C GLU A 65 14.69 4.71 6.44
N TRP A 66 15.42 3.88 7.18
CA TRP A 66 16.12 2.69 6.67
C TRP A 66 15.81 1.45 7.49
N ASP A 67 15.62 0.31 6.82
CA ASP A 67 15.40 -0.99 7.48
C ASP A 67 16.73 -1.63 7.92
N ILE A 68 17.48 -0.92 8.76
CA ILE A 68 18.76 -1.38 9.32
C ILE A 68 18.51 -2.32 10.51
N LEU A 69 17.67 -1.88 11.46
CA LEU A 69 17.34 -2.65 12.64
C LEU A 69 16.01 -3.40 12.46
N PRO A 70 15.84 -4.57 13.11
CA PRO A 70 14.54 -5.21 13.21
C PRO A 70 13.47 -4.26 13.80
N PRO A 71 12.17 -4.50 13.54
CA PRO A 71 11.12 -3.70 14.17
C PRO A 71 11.16 -3.88 15.69
N LYS A 72 10.92 -2.80 16.44
CA LYS A 72 10.88 -2.83 17.92
C LYS A 72 9.82 -3.79 18.47
N GLN A 73 8.71 -3.91 17.75
CA GLN A 73 7.60 -4.77 18.13
C GLN A 73 7.17 -5.65 16.96
N ILE A 74 6.81 -6.88 17.27
CA ILE A 74 6.28 -7.87 16.33
C ILE A 74 4.91 -8.34 16.80
N LYS A 75 4.10 -8.86 15.89
CA LYS A 75 2.89 -9.58 16.31
C LYS A 75 3.31 -10.83 17.07
N ASP A 76 2.65 -11.09 18.19
CA ASP A 76 2.88 -12.30 18.97
C ASP A 76 2.63 -13.54 18.08
N PRO A 77 3.69 -14.33 17.77
CA PRO A 77 3.56 -15.49 16.91
C PRO A 77 2.78 -16.62 17.59
N GLU A 78 2.70 -16.64 18.92
CA GLU A 78 1.99 -17.64 19.71
C GLU A 78 0.52 -17.24 19.98
N ALA A 79 0.15 -15.99 19.71
CA ALA A 79 -1.21 -15.53 19.93
C ALA A 79 -2.18 -16.22 18.99
N LYS A 80 -3.23 -16.78 19.58
CA LYS A 80 -4.36 -17.39 18.87
C LYS A 80 -5.61 -16.57 19.10
N LYS A 81 -6.47 -16.53 18.07
CA LYS A 81 -7.81 -15.97 18.20
C LYS A 81 -8.56 -16.74 19.29
N PRO A 82 -9.07 -16.07 20.34
CA PRO A 82 -9.89 -16.72 21.35
C PRO A 82 -11.15 -17.34 20.75
N GLU A 83 -11.60 -18.48 21.27
CA GLU A 83 -12.80 -19.16 20.77
C GLU A 83 -14.07 -18.31 20.95
N ASP A 84 -14.11 -17.47 21.99
CA ASP A 84 -15.20 -16.55 22.30
C ASP A 84 -15.12 -15.22 21.51
N TRP A 85 -14.18 -15.09 20.56
CA TRP A 85 -14.03 -13.89 19.75
C TRP A 85 -14.87 -13.93 18.48
N ASP A 86 -15.97 -13.20 18.48
CA ASP A 86 -16.80 -13.08 17.28
C ASP A 86 -16.32 -11.92 16.39
N ASP A 87 -15.78 -12.26 15.21
CA ASP A 87 -15.34 -11.33 14.18
C ASP A 87 -16.35 -11.22 13.02
N LYS A 88 -17.52 -11.85 13.13
CA LYS A 88 -18.61 -11.69 12.17
C LYS A 88 -19.41 -10.46 12.55
N GLU A 89 -19.22 -9.39 11.78
CA GLU A 89 -19.98 -8.14 11.95
C GLU A 89 -21.49 -8.33 11.77
N TYR A 90 -21.87 -9.28 10.91
CA TYR A 90 -23.27 -9.57 10.61
C TYR A 90 -23.56 -11.07 10.78
N ILE A 91 -24.68 -11.37 11.45
CA ILE A 91 -25.22 -12.71 11.60
C ILE A 91 -26.59 -12.79 10.93
N PRO A 92 -27.04 -13.99 10.49
CA PRO A 92 -28.41 -14.17 10.03
C PRO A 92 -29.40 -13.77 11.12
N ASP A 93 -30.46 -13.08 10.75
CA ASP A 93 -31.53 -12.66 11.64
C ASP A 93 -32.32 -13.88 12.11
N PRO A 94 -32.25 -14.26 13.41
CA PRO A 94 -32.95 -15.44 13.91
C PRO A 94 -34.48 -15.32 13.82
N GLU A 95 -35.00 -14.09 13.77
CA GLU A 95 -36.44 -13.81 13.67
C GLU A 95 -36.91 -13.78 12.20
N ASP A 96 -36.00 -13.59 11.24
CA ASP A 96 -36.31 -13.65 9.81
C ASP A 96 -36.34 -15.12 9.36
N LYS A 97 -37.49 -15.76 9.58
CA LYS A 97 -37.76 -17.11 9.10
C LYS A 97 -38.38 -17.06 7.71
N LYS A 98 -38.03 -18.05 6.87
CA LYS A 98 -38.68 -18.22 5.57
C LYS A 98 -40.19 -18.40 5.78
N PRO A 99 -41.06 -17.60 5.14
CA PRO A 99 -42.50 -17.80 5.22
C PRO A 99 -42.89 -19.18 4.69
N GLU A 100 -43.89 -19.79 5.33
CA GLU A 100 -44.49 -21.03 4.84
C GLU A 100 -45.06 -20.81 3.42
N GLY A 101 -44.84 -21.76 2.51
CA GLY A 101 -45.28 -21.66 1.12
C GLY A 101 -44.43 -20.78 0.20
N TYR A 102 -43.36 -20.13 0.69
CA TYR A 102 -42.53 -19.24 -0.14
C TYR A 102 -41.85 -19.96 -1.31
N ASP A 103 -41.36 -21.18 -1.08
CA ASP A 103 -40.68 -21.98 -2.13
C ASP A 103 -41.70 -22.65 -3.08
N ASP A 104 -42.98 -22.70 -2.70
CA ASP A 104 -44.06 -23.30 -3.49
C ASP A 104 -44.64 -22.31 -4.52
N ILE A 105 -44.24 -21.04 -4.47
CA ILE A 105 -44.64 -20.03 -5.46
C ILE A 105 -43.88 -20.31 -6.78
N PRO A 106 -44.57 -20.68 -7.87
CA PRO A 106 -43.92 -21.00 -9.13
C PRO A 106 -43.38 -19.72 -9.79
N LYS A 107 -42.27 -19.85 -10.53
CA LYS A 107 -41.65 -18.75 -11.28
C LYS A 107 -42.55 -18.18 -12.38
N GLU A 108 -43.36 -19.06 -12.97
CA GLU A 108 -44.27 -18.74 -14.06
C GLU A 108 -45.64 -19.31 -13.74
N ILE A 109 -46.68 -18.59 -14.13
CA ILE A 109 -48.09 -18.99 -14.02
C ILE A 109 -48.74 -18.90 -15.40
N PRO A 110 -49.77 -19.70 -15.71
CA PRO A 110 -50.52 -19.54 -16.95
C PRO A 110 -51.12 -18.13 -17.06
N ASP A 111 -51.03 -17.53 -18.24
CA ASP A 111 -51.61 -16.22 -18.52
C ASP A 111 -53.13 -16.30 -18.49
N SER A 112 -53.75 -15.67 -17.48
CA SER A 112 -55.21 -15.67 -17.30
C SER A 112 -55.94 -14.83 -18.36
N GLU A 113 -55.25 -13.93 -19.05
CA GLU A 113 -55.81 -13.09 -20.11
C GLU A 113 -55.65 -13.76 -21.49
N ALA A 114 -54.84 -14.80 -21.60
CA ALA A 114 -54.68 -15.55 -22.84
C ALA A 114 -55.96 -16.32 -23.17
N LYS A 115 -56.48 -16.10 -24.38
CA LYS A 115 -57.61 -16.83 -24.92
C LYS A 115 -57.13 -17.78 -25.99
N LYS A 116 -57.74 -18.95 -26.05
CA LYS A 116 -57.57 -19.90 -27.14
C LYS A 116 -57.90 -19.18 -28.48
N PRO A 117 -56.98 -19.19 -29.46
CA PRO A 117 -57.25 -18.60 -30.77
C PRO A 117 -58.46 -19.24 -31.45
N GLU A 118 -59.22 -18.46 -32.21
CA GLU A 118 -60.41 -18.96 -32.93
C GLU A 118 -60.06 -20.01 -34.00
N ASP A 119 -58.83 -19.95 -34.54
CA ASP A 119 -58.32 -20.88 -35.56
C ASP A 119 -57.55 -22.10 -34.99
N TRP A 120 -57.65 -22.38 -33.68
CA TRP A 120 -56.95 -23.52 -33.06
C TRP A 120 -57.72 -24.84 -33.20
N ASP A 121 -57.08 -25.88 -33.74
CA ASP A 121 -57.65 -27.22 -33.90
C ASP A 121 -57.05 -28.22 -32.90
N ASP A 122 -57.85 -28.73 -31.96
CA ASP A 122 -57.35 -29.67 -30.94
C ASP A 122 -56.98 -31.06 -31.50
N GLU A 123 -57.50 -31.46 -32.67
CA GLU A 123 -57.15 -32.76 -33.31
C GLU A 123 -55.80 -32.70 -34.03
N GLU A 124 -55.45 -31.55 -34.61
CA GLU A 124 -54.21 -31.37 -35.39
C GLU A 124 -53.07 -30.69 -34.58
N ASP A 125 -53.38 -29.72 -33.70
CA ASP A 125 -52.41 -28.95 -32.91
C ASP A 125 -52.25 -29.44 -31.45
N GLY A 126 -53.18 -30.28 -30.98
CA GLY A 126 -53.24 -30.81 -29.61
C GLY A 126 -54.03 -29.93 -28.63
N GLU A 127 -54.17 -30.38 -27.37
CA GLU A 127 -54.89 -29.61 -26.35
C GLU A 127 -54.24 -28.25 -26.10
N TRP A 128 -54.98 -27.17 -26.36
CA TRP A 128 -54.47 -25.82 -26.12
C TRP A 128 -54.15 -25.59 -24.64
N THR A 129 -52.92 -25.15 -24.36
CA THR A 129 -52.50 -24.69 -23.04
C THR A 129 -52.16 -23.21 -23.09
N ALA A 130 -52.68 -22.42 -22.13
CA ALA A 130 -52.34 -21.01 -22.03
C ALA A 130 -50.81 -20.80 -21.90
N PRO A 131 -50.21 -19.80 -22.59
CA PRO A 131 -48.81 -19.49 -22.43
C PRO A 131 -48.50 -19.10 -20.98
N THR A 132 -47.30 -19.41 -20.51
CA THR A 132 -46.87 -19.03 -19.17
C THR A 132 -46.32 -17.60 -19.15
N ILE A 133 -46.64 -16.85 -18.11
CA ILE A 133 -46.11 -15.51 -17.82
C ILE A 133 -45.37 -15.50 -16.48
N PRO A 134 -44.40 -14.59 -16.27
CA PRO A 134 -43.72 -14.46 -15.00
C PRO A 134 -44.71 -14.20 -13.86
N ASN A 135 -44.63 -14.99 -12.80
CA ASN A 135 -45.50 -14.84 -11.63
C ASN A 135 -45.08 -13.59 -10.82
N PRO A 136 -45.94 -12.55 -10.70
CA PRO A 136 -45.61 -11.35 -9.94
C PRO A 136 -45.34 -11.61 -8.45
N GLU A 137 -45.88 -12.70 -7.90
CA GLU A 137 -45.68 -13.10 -6.50
C GLU A 137 -44.34 -13.83 -6.27
N TYR A 138 -43.66 -14.29 -7.33
CA TYR A 138 -42.36 -14.95 -7.20
C TYR A 138 -41.25 -13.94 -6.90
N LYS A 139 -40.78 -13.92 -5.65
CA LYS A 139 -39.76 -12.98 -5.16
C LYS A 139 -38.31 -13.47 -5.30
N GLY A 140 -38.07 -14.53 -6.06
CA GLY A 140 -36.75 -15.15 -6.18
C GLY A 140 -36.40 -16.05 -5.00
N PRO A 141 -35.22 -16.71 -5.00
CA PRO A 141 -34.81 -17.58 -3.90
C PRO A 141 -34.70 -16.79 -2.59
N TRP A 142 -35.35 -17.29 -1.54
CA TRP A 142 -35.35 -16.64 -0.23
C TRP A 142 -33.92 -16.52 0.32
N LYS A 143 -33.59 -15.35 0.86
CA LYS A 143 -32.33 -15.09 1.56
C LYS A 143 -32.64 -14.50 2.93
N GLN A 144 -32.20 -15.17 3.98
CA GLN A 144 -32.31 -14.67 5.36
C GLN A 144 -31.65 -13.30 5.47
N LYS A 145 -32.36 -12.34 6.07
CA LYS A 145 -31.81 -11.04 6.43
C LYS A 145 -30.62 -11.22 7.36
N LYS A 146 -29.70 -10.26 7.32
CA LYS A 146 -28.56 -10.21 8.23
C LYS A 146 -28.72 -9.01 9.16
N ILE A 147 -28.54 -9.23 10.44
CA ILE A 147 -28.52 -8.19 11.47
C ILE A 147 -27.10 -7.98 11.99
N LYS A 148 -26.85 -6.81 12.57
CA LYS A 148 -25.58 -6.55 13.25
C LYS A 148 -25.45 -7.50 14.42
N ASN A 149 -24.30 -8.15 14.51
CA ASN A 149 -24.02 -9.09 15.58
C ASN A 149 -23.71 -8.32 16.87
N PRO A 150 -24.53 -8.45 17.94
CA PRO A 150 -24.28 -7.77 19.20
C PRO A 150 -22.98 -8.24 19.89
N ASN A 151 -22.49 -9.43 19.56
CA ASN A 151 -21.26 -9.99 20.11
C ASN A 151 -20.00 -9.66 19.28
N TYR A 152 -20.12 -8.87 18.21
CA TYR A 152 -18.99 -8.53 17.35
C TYR A 152 -17.92 -7.75 18.12
N LYS A 153 -16.74 -8.36 18.28
CA LYS A 153 -15.59 -7.78 18.97
C LYS A 153 -14.58 -7.12 18.02
N GLY A 154 -14.90 -7.03 16.72
CA GLY A 154 -13.99 -6.56 15.70
C GLY A 154 -13.21 -7.70 15.04
N LYS A 155 -12.52 -7.42 13.93
CA LYS A 155 -11.57 -8.38 13.35
C LYS A 155 -10.43 -8.61 14.34
N TRP A 156 -10.26 -9.85 14.78
CA TRP A 156 -9.19 -10.21 15.69
C TRP A 156 -7.82 -9.89 15.07
N LYS A 157 -6.92 -9.33 15.88
CA LYS A 157 -5.52 -9.07 15.54
C LYS A 157 -4.66 -9.57 16.68
N ALA A 158 -3.59 -10.29 16.36
CA ALA A 158 -2.59 -10.68 17.35
C ALA A 158 -2.04 -9.43 18.08
N PRO A 159 -1.85 -9.49 19.40
CA PRO A 159 -1.22 -8.41 20.16
C PRO A 159 0.21 -8.17 19.65
N MET A 160 0.68 -6.92 19.77
CA MET A 160 2.08 -6.58 19.51
C MET A 160 2.89 -6.84 20.79
N ILE A 161 4.01 -7.55 20.65
CA ILE A 161 4.97 -7.81 21.72
C ILE A 161 6.33 -7.24 21.33
N ASP A 162 7.19 -7.01 22.33
CA ASP A 162 8.56 -6.58 22.07
C ASP A 162 9.31 -7.64 21.28
N ASN A 163 10.07 -7.20 20.27
CA ASN A 163 10.81 -8.10 19.41
C ASN A 163 12.10 -8.55 20.14
N PRO A 164 12.25 -9.85 20.45
CA PRO A 164 13.46 -10.35 21.12
C PRO A 164 14.74 -10.18 20.29
N ASP A 165 14.59 -10.04 18.96
CA ASP A 165 15.71 -9.80 18.05
C ASP A 165 16.09 -8.32 17.94
N PHE A 166 15.27 -7.41 18.47
CA PHE A 166 15.59 -5.98 18.48
C PHE A 166 16.71 -5.70 19.46
N LYS A 167 17.82 -5.18 18.93
CA LYS A 167 18.93 -4.62 19.71
C LYS A 167 19.20 -3.23 19.20
N ASP A 168 19.17 -2.27 20.11
CA ASP A 168 19.43 -0.87 19.77
C ASP A 168 20.88 -0.65 19.38
N ASP A 169 21.11 0.29 18.46
CA ASP A 169 22.43 0.65 17.96
C ASP A 169 22.64 2.15 18.08
N LEU A 170 23.21 2.56 19.22
CA LEU A 170 23.48 3.96 19.54
C LEU A 170 24.43 4.65 18.54
N PHE A 171 25.14 3.88 17.70
CA PHE A 171 26.10 4.36 16.71
C PHE A 171 25.66 3.99 15.28
N ILE A 172 24.35 3.86 15.04
CA ILE A 172 23.78 3.54 13.72
C ILE A 172 24.19 4.54 12.62
N TYR A 173 24.51 5.79 13.01
CA TYR A 173 24.97 6.85 12.12
C TYR A 173 26.47 6.79 11.81
N ALA A 174 27.26 6.09 12.63
CA ALA A 174 28.70 6.16 12.62
C ALA A 174 29.34 5.09 11.71
N TYR A 175 30.41 5.50 11.03
CA TYR A 175 31.22 4.65 10.16
C TYR A 175 32.69 4.80 10.54
N ASP A 176 33.41 3.69 10.74
CA ASP A 176 34.76 3.74 11.30
C ASP A 176 35.80 4.31 10.35
N ASN A 177 35.70 4.02 9.05
CA ASN A 177 36.80 4.29 8.10
C ASN A 177 36.31 4.57 6.67
N LEU A 178 35.75 5.77 6.43
CA LEU A 178 35.49 6.26 5.08
C LEU A 178 36.76 6.97 4.55
N LYS A 179 37.41 6.39 3.53
CA LYS A 179 38.70 6.88 3.01
C LYS A 179 38.68 7.32 1.55
N TYR A 180 37.72 6.82 0.79
CA TYR A 180 37.67 6.99 -0.66
C TYR A 180 36.32 7.52 -1.08
N VAL A 181 36.34 8.37 -2.10
CA VAL A 181 35.15 8.71 -2.88
C VAL A 181 35.28 8.02 -4.22
N GLY A 182 34.27 7.24 -4.58
CA GLY A 182 34.18 6.57 -5.87
C GLY A 182 32.98 7.09 -6.64
N ILE A 183 33.15 7.35 -7.93
CA ILE A 183 32.06 7.58 -8.87
C ILE A 183 32.06 6.38 -9.82
N GLU A 184 31.13 5.47 -9.60
CA GLU A 184 30.92 4.27 -10.41
C GLU A 184 29.44 4.27 -10.83
N LEU A 185 29.20 4.31 -12.13
CA LEU A 185 27.85 4.42 -12.69
C LEU A 185 27.81 3.97 -14.16
N TRP A 186 26.61 3.66 -14.62
CA TRP A 186 26.31 3.35 -16.01
C TRP A 186 25.54 4.50 -16.66
N GLN A 187 25.91 4.89 -17.89
CA GLN A 187 25.15 5.86 -18.69
C GLN A 187 24.91 5.35 -20.11
N VAL A 188 23.68 5.51 -20.61
CA VAL A 188 23.37 5.30 -22.04
C VAL A 188 23.83 6.49 -22.87
N LYS A 189 23.48 7.71 -22.43
CA LYS A 189 23.91 8.98 -23.06
C LYS A 189 24.92 9.66 -22.14
N SER A 190 26.12 9.89 -22.65
CA SER A 190 27.17 10.62 -21.94
C SER A 190 26.88 12.13 -21.85
N GLY A 191 27.63 12.82 -21.00
CA GLY A 191 27.60 14.29 -20.90
C GLY A 191 27.38 14.82 -19.48
N THR A 192 27.16 13.95 -18.50
CA THR A 192 27.10 14.37 -17.10
C THR A 192 28.48 14.79 -16.61
N LEU A 193 28.54 15.96 -15.97
CA LEU A 193 29.72 16.48 -15.33
C LEU A 193 29.52 16.41 -13.81
N PHE A 194 30.58 16.02 -13.10
CA PHE A 194 30.64 16.07 -11.64
C PHE A 194 31.77 17.02 -11.26
N ASP A 195 31.48 17.94 -10.35
CA ASP A 195 32.45 18.89 -9.79
C ASP A 195 32.07 19.17 -8.31
N ASN A 196 32.93 19.87 -7.59
CA ASN A 196 32.67 20.38 -6.24
C ASN A 196 32.35 19.29 -5.20
N VAL A 197 32.98 18.12 -5.32
CA VAL A 197 32.86 17.05 -4.32
C VAL A 197 33.48 17.49 -3.00
N LEU A 198 32.64 17.74 -2.00
CA LEU A 198 33.02 18.15 -0.65
C LEU A 198 32.58 17.11 0.38
N ILE A 199 33.48 16.77 1.30
CA ILE A 199 33.19 16.01 2.52
C ILE A 199 33.68 16.84 3.71
N CYS A 200 32.76 17.18 4.61
CA CYS A 200 33.06 17.93 5.82
C CYS A 200 32.08 17.56 6.94
N ASP A 201 32.34 18.08 8.13
CA ASP A 201 31.55 17.87 9.35
C ASP A 201 30.73 19.10 9.77
N ASP A 202 30.85 20.21 9.04
CA ASP A 202 30.10 21.45 9.27
C ASP A 202 29.06 21.71 8.15
N PRO A 203 27.75 21.54 8.44
CA PRO A 203 26.68 21.84 7.50
C PRO A 203 26.64 23.31 7.03
N GLU A 204 27.00 24.26 7.88
CA GLU A 204 27.01 25.69 7.51
C GLU A 204 28.17 26.00 6.56
N TYR A 205 29.32 25.34 6.74
CA TYR A 205 30.42 25.41 5.78
C TYR A 205 30.01 24.80 4.43
N ALA A 206 29.38 23.62 4.42
CA ALA A 206 28.90 22.99 3.18
C ALA A 206 27.91 23.88 2.42
N LYS A 207 26.99 24.52 3.15
CA LYS A 207 26.04 25.47 2.58
C LYS A 207 26.75 26.66 1.93
N LYS A 208 27.65 27.33 2.66
CA LYS A 208 28.43 28.46 2.13
C LYS A 208 29.27 28.07 0.93
N PHE A 209 29.89 26.88 0.95
CA PHE A 209 30.65 26.38 -0.19
C PHE A 209 29.77 26.24 -1.44
N ALA A 210 28.55 25.73 -1.31
CA ALA A 210 27.59 25.65 -2.41
C ALA A 210 27.15 27.05 -2.91
N GLU A 211 26.91 28.01 -2.01
CA GLU A 211 26.61 29.41 -2.35
C GLU A 211 27.78 30.08 -3.09
N GLU A 212 29.02 29.76 -2.70
CA GLU A 212 30.22 30.36 -3.27
C GLU A 212 30.67 29.74 -4.60
N THR A 213 30.20 28.53 -4.93
CA THR A 213 30.57 27.76 -6.12
C THR A 213 29.41 27.65 -7.10
N TRP A 214 28.44 26.78 -6.83
CA TRP A 214 27.32 26.48 -7.71
C TRP A 214 26.37 27.68 -7.87
N GLU A 215 25.99 28.36 -6.79
CA GLU A 215 24.97 29.41 -6.86
C GLU A 215 25.44 30.65 -7.66
N LYS A 216 26.74 30.93 -7.67
CA LYS A 216 27.32 32.01 -8.51
C LYS A 216 27.27 31.72 -10.00
N LEU A 217 27.07 30.46 -10.39
CA LEU A 217 27.02 30.01 -11.78
C LEU A 217 25.60 29.85 -12.30
N LYS A 218 24.60 30.07 -11.44
CA LYS A 218 23.17 29.99 -11.74
C LYS A 218 22.70 31.21 -12.53
#